data_AF-A0A142XPZ6-F1
#
_entry.id   AF-A0A142XPZ6-F1
#
_cell.length_a   1.000
_cell.length_b   1.000
_cell.length_c   1.000
_cell.angle_alpha   90.00
_cell.angle_beta   90.00
_cell.angle_gamma   90.00
#
_symmetry.space_group_name_H-M   'P 1'
#
loop_
_entity.id
_entity.type
_entity.pdbx_description
1 polymer ?
#
loop_
_entity_poly.entity_id
_entity_poly.type
_entity_poly.pdbx_seq_one_letter_code
_entity_poly.pdbx_strand_id
1 'polypeptide(L)'
;MPTLTIEYSTEAERLQYERAIAYVQELNRLGTTATPGTVLDTCELFALERGRELLRDNLADTLQARIDAAPKKCPATGAKGTSGVS
;
A
#
# COMPACT_ATOMS: atom_id res chain seq x y z
N MET A 1 -2.76 -4.41 27.04
CA MET A 1 -2.53 -4.07 25.62
C MET A 1 -3.83 -3.53 25.08
N PRO A 2 -3.88 -2.31 24.53
CA PRO A 2 -5.06 -1.85 23.80
C PRO A 2 -5.21 -2.69 22.52
N THR A 3 -6.45 -3.02 22.17
CA THR A 3 -6.80 -3.75 20.94
C THR A 3 -7.49 -2.78 19.99
N LEU A 4 -7.06 -2.78 18.73
CA LEU A 4 -7.70 -2.04 17.64
C LEU A 4 -8.22 -3.04 16.62
N THR A 5 -9.50 -2.93 16.26
CA THR A 5 -10.13 -3.72 15.19
C THR A 5 -10.29 -2.81 13.98
N ILE A 6 -9.85 -3.27 12.81
CA ILE A 6 -9.95 -2.55 11.55
C ILE A 6 -10.61 -3.46 10.53
N GLU A 7 -11.66 -2.96 9.87
CA GLU A 7 -12.27 -3.59 8.71
C GLU A 7 -11.59 -3.09 7.45
N TYR A 8 -11.33 -3.99 6.51
CA TYR A 8 -10.71 -3.70 5.22
C TYR A 8 -11.36 -4.54 4.13
N SER A 9 -11.32 -4.03 2.90
CA SER A 9 -11.97 -4.66 1.75
C SER A 9 -11.00 -5.48 0.88
N THR A 10 -9.70 -5.21 1.01
CA THR A 10 -8.66 -5.89 0.22
C THR A 10 -7.42 -6.18 1.05
N GLU A 11 -6.64 -7.19 0.66
CA GLU A 11 -5.35 -7.49 1.30
C GLU A 11 -4.35 -6.34 1.20
N ALA A 12 -4.39 -5.59 0.09
CA ALA A 12 -3.56 -4.39 -0.07
C ALA A 12 -3.91 -3.34 1.00
N GLU A 13 -5.19 -3.12 1.25
CA GLU A 13 -5.66 -2.19 2.28
C GLU A 13 -5.27 -2.65 3.69
N ARG A 14 -5.38 -3.95 4.01
CA ARG A 14 -4.87 -4.51 5.27
C ARG A 14 -3.39 -4.17 5.47
N LEU A 15 -2.58 -4.40 4.44
CA LEU A 15 -1.13 -4.17 4.51
C LEU A 15 -0.79 -2.69 4.68
N GLN A 16 -1.56 -1.79 4.06
CA GLN A 16 -1.41 -0.34 4.26
C GLN A 16 -1.65 0.06 5.72
N TYR A 17 -2.69 -0.50 6.37
CA TYR A 17 -2.95 -0.27 7.78
C TYR A 17 -1.83 -0.81 8.68
N GLU A 18 -1.35 -2.03 8.42
CA GLU A 18 -0.25 -2.63 9.20
C GLU A 18 1.03 -1.79 9.13
N ARG A 19 1.40 -1.32 7.94
CA ARG A 19 2.57 -0.45 7.77
C ARG A 19 2.39 0.89 8.50
N ALA A 20 1.20 1.49 8.45
CA ALA A 20 0.92 2.74 9.15
C ALA A 20 0.99 2.57 10.68
N ILE A 21 0.44 1.48 11.21
CA ILE A 21 0.51 1.15 12.64
C ILE A 21 1.98 0.97 13.07
N ALA A 22 2.76 0.20 12.31
CA ALA A 22 4.17 -0.01 12.60
C ALA A 22 4.97 1.30 12.57
N TYR A 23 4.70 2.18 11.60
CA TYR A 23 5.32 3.51 11.52
C TYR A 23 5.02 4.36 12.76
N VAL A 24 3.76 4.41 13.22
CA VAL A 24 3.37 5.18 14.41
C VAL A 24 3.99 4.59 15.68
N GLN A 25 4.03 3.27 15.80
CA GLN A 25 4.69 2.61 16.93
C GLN A 25 6.16 2.98 17.02
N GLU A 26 6.86 2.98 15.89
CA GLU A 26 8.27 3.34 15.84
C GLU A 26 8.51 4.83 16.12
N LEU A 27 7.68 5.72 15.58
CA LEU A 27 7.75 7.15 15.90
C LEU A 27 7.57 7.40 17.41
N ASN A 28 6.60 6.73 18.04
CA ASN A 28 6.39 6.83 19.49
C ASN A 28 7.57 6.25 20.28
N ARG A 29 8.18 5.17 19.80
CA ARG A 29 9.38 4.59 20.40
C ARG A 29 10.55 5.57 20.31
N LEU A 30 10.78 6.20 19.16
CA LEU A 30 11.82 7.21 19.00
C LEU A 30 11.58 8.41 19.92
N GLY A 31 10.34 8.90 20.01
CA GLY A 31 10.00 10.02 20.90
C GLY A 31 10.28 9.75 22.38
N THR A 32 10.21 8.48 22.80
CA THR A 32 10.45 8.07 24.20
C THR A 32 11.88 7.61 24.48
N THR A 33 12.65 7.27 23.44
CA THR A 33 14.00 6.69 23.59
C THR A 33 15.13 7.55 23.02
N ALA A 34 14.81 8.61 22.27
CA ALA A 34 15.81 9.53 21.76
C ALA A 34 16.58 10.25 22.89
N THR A 35 17.82 10.62 22.60
CA THR A 35 18.68 11.36 23.52
C THR A 35 18.03 12.71 23.89
N PRO A 36 18.12 13.16 25.16
CA PRO A 36 17.63 14.48 25.54
C PRO A 36 18.21 15.58 24.66
N GLY A 37 17.35 16.48 24.19
CA GLY A 37 17.72 17.55 23.27
C GLY A 37 17.71 17.16 21.78
N THR A 38 17.57 15.88 21.42
CA THR A 38 17.53 15.44 20.01
C THR A 38 16.17 14.85 19.60
N VAL A 39 15.20 14.82 20.51
CA VAL A 39 13.89 14.18 20.31
C VAL A 39 13.18 14.72 19.07
N LEU A 40 13.12 16.04 18.91
CA LEU A 40 12.45 16.67 17.76
C LEU A 40 13.17 16.30 16.46
N ASP A 41 14.47 16.55 16.37
CA ASP A 41 15.26 16.26 15.16
C ASP A 41 15.20 14.78 14.75
N THR A 42 15.28 13.87 15.73
CA THR A 42 15.24 12.42 15.48
C THR A 42 13.87 11.98 14.97
N CYS A 43 12.80 12.46 15.62
CA CYS A 43 11.43 12.14 15.23
C CYS A 43 11.06 12.77 13.88
N GLU A 44 11.50 14.00 13.62
CA GLU A 44 11.23 14.71 12.37
C GLU A 44 11.95 14.05 11.19
N LEU A 45 13.24 13.71 11.34
CA LEU A 45 13.98 13.00 10.31
C LEU A 45 13.32 11.67 9.96
N PHE A 46 12.99 10.86 10.98
CA PHE A 46 12.27 9.61 10.79
C PHE A 46 10.93 9.83 10.08
N ALA A 47 10.16 10.83 10.51
CA ALA A 47 8.85 11.09 9.94
C ALA A 47 8.91 11.46 8.46
N LEU A 48 9.90 12.28 8.08
CA LEU A 48 10.09 12.72 6.69
C LEU A 48 10.60 11.58 5.79
N GLU A 49 11.57 10.80 6.26
CA GLU A 49 12.15 9.71 5.47
C GLU A 49 11.17 8.55 5.36
N ARG A 50 10.78 7.98 6.50
CA ARG A 50 9.96 6.77 6.54
C ARG A 50 8.51 7.05 6.15
N GLY A 51 7.98 8.24 6.47
CA GLY A 51 6.64 8.64 6.03
C GLY A 51 6.53 8.76 4.51
N ARG A 52 7.59 9.25 3.85
CA ARG A 52 7.63 9.35 2.39
C ARG A 52 7.76 7.98 1.72
N GLU A 53 8.52 7.06 2.30
CA GLU A 53 8.57 5.67 1.83
C GLU A 53 7.21 4.98 1.97
N LEU A 54 6.59 5.09 3.15
CA LEU A 54 5.24 4.56 3.41
C LEU A 54 4.23 5.05 2.36
N LEU A 55 4.26 6.35 2.04
CA LEU A 55 3.39 6.92 1.02
C LEU A 55 3.65 6.31 -0.37
N ARG A 56 4.92 6.16 -0.76
CA ARG A 56 5.29 5.58 -2.06
C ARG A 56 4.84 4.13 -2.20
N ASP A 57 5.10 3.32 -1.17
CA ASP A 57 4.73 1.90 -1.17
C ASP A 57 3.21 1.74 -1.25
N ASN A 58 2.47 2.53 -0.48
CA ASN A 58 1.01 2.49 -0.51
C ASN A 58 0.44 2.90 -1.88
N LEU A 59 1.00 3.94 -2.50
CA LEU A 59 0.59 4.38 -3.85
C LEU A 59 0.95 3.34 -4.93
N ALA A 60 2.10 2.70 -4.83
CA ALA A 60 2.50 1.63 -5.74
C ALA A 60 1.53 0.45 -5.67
N ASP A 61 1.17 0.02 -4.46
CA ASP A 61 0.21 -1.07 -4.25
C ASP A 61 -1.19 -0.70 -4.77
N THR A 62 -1.65 0.53 -4.53
CA THR A 62 -2.92 1.02 -5.08
C THR A 62 -2.90 1.06 -6.61
N LEU A 63 -1.79 1.49 -7.22
CA LEU A 63 -1.65 1.49 -8.67
C LEU A 63 -1.69 0.07 -9.24
N GLN A 64 -0.98 -0.87 -8.60
CA GLN A 64 -0.97 -2.26 -9.01
C GLN A 64 -2.38 -2.88 -8.92
N ALA A 65 -3.10 -2.64 -7.82
CA ALA A 65 -4.48 -3.09 -7.68
C ALA A 65 -5.41 -2.56 -8.79
N ARG A 66 -5.20 -1.30 -9.23
CA ARG A 66 -5.95 -0.73 -10.36
C ARG A 66 -5.62 -1.40 -11.69
N ILE A 67 -4.37 -1.78 -11.91
CA ILE A 67 -3.93 -2.51 -13.11
C ILE A 67 -4.56 -3.91 -13.12
N ASP A 68 -4.56 -4.61 -11.99
CA ASP A 68 -5.09 -5.97 -11.88
C ASP A 68 -6.61 -6.03 -12.04
N ALA A 69 -7.31 -4.96 -11.62
CA ALA A 69 -8.75 -4.81 -11.82
C ALA A 69 -9.14 -4.41 -13.25
N ALA A 70 -8.18 -4.01 -14.11
CA ALA A 70 -8.49 -3.61 -15.48
C ALA A 70 -8.89 -4.84 -16.33
N PRO A 71 -9.96 -4.75 -17.13
CA PRO A 71 -10.42 -5.88 -17.93
C PRO A 71 -9.35 -6.26 -18.98
N LYS A 72 -8.89 -7.51 -18.93
CA LYS A 72 -7.96 -8.05 -19.94
C LYS A 72 -8.68 -8.16 -21.28
N LYS A 73 -8.17 -7.46 -22.30
CA LYS A 73 -8.66 -7.55 -23.68
C LYS A 73 -8.39 -8.97 -24.20
N CYS A 74 -9.40 -9.83 -24.23
CA CYS A 74 -9.29 -11.11 -24.94
C CYS A 74 -8.98 -10.83 -26.42
N PRO A 75 -7.97 -11.48 -27.03
CA PRO A 75 -7.79 -11.41 -28.47
C PRO A 75 -9.03 -12.06 -29.10
N ALA A 76 -9.72 -11.30 -29.94
CA ALA A 76 -10.86 -11.80 -30.69
C ALA A 76 -10.39 -12.99 -31.54
N THR A 77 -10.86 -14.19 -31.20
CA THR A 77 -10.70 -15.37 -32.02
C THR A 77 -11.41 -15.09 -33.35
N GLY A 78 -10.63 -14.84 -34.40
CA GLY A 78 -11.15 -14.75 -35.75
C GLY A 78 -11.76 -16.10 -36.15
N ALA A 79 -13.09 -16.19 -36.04
CA ALA A 79 -13.85 -17.30 -36.62
C ALA A 79 -13.84 -17.13 -38.15
N LYS A 80 -12.90 -17.83 -38.78
CA LYS A 80 -12.72 -17.96 -40.23
C LYS A 80 -13.51 -19.18 -40.73
N GLY A 81 -14.41 -18.97 -41.69
CA GLY A 81 -15.14 -20.01 -42.45
C GLY A 81 -16.37 -20.54 -41.71
N THR A 82 -17.59 -20.49 -42.28
CA THR A 82 -17.98 -21.28 -43.44
C THR A 82 -18.93 -20.52 -44.37
N SER A 83 -18.47 -20.25 -45.59
CA SER A 83 -19.33 -20.13 -46.77
C SER A 83 -19.62 -21.56 -47.24
N GLY A 84 -20.90 -21.94 -47.26
CA GLY A 84 -21.39 -23.21 -47.78
C GLY A 84 -22.71 -22.97 -48.48
N VAL A 85 -22.61 -22.54 -49.73
CA VAL A 85 -23.68 -22.61 -50.73
C VAL A 85 -23.68 -24.04 -51.29
N SER A 86 -24.80 -24.75 -51.19
CA SER A 86 -25.44 -25.60 -52.23
C SER A 86 -26.55 -26.42 -51.60
#